data_AF-A0A7R9XPW2-F1
#
_entry.id   AF-A0A7R9XPW2-F1
#
_cell.length_a   1.000
_cell.length_b   1.000
_cell.length_c   1.000
_cell.angle_alpha   90.00
_cell.angle_beta   90.00
_cell.angle_gamma   90.00
#
_symmetry.space_group_name_H-M   'P 1'
#
loop_
_entity.id
_entity.type
_entity.pdbx_description
1 polymer ?
#
loop_
_entity_poly.entity_id
_entity_poly.type
_entity_poly.pdbx_seq_one_letter_code
_entity_poly.pdbx_strand_id
1 'polypeptide(L)'
;VSGKASINAIVGRRKRAGQVEYELKKNSREETVWEPLAYLRAHTNSYAMKLVLRFDEMQRAAESGMAVRPATTLEVLQHFKLFGISRRLANTELAGLSDGQKCRVVLAACFWPKPHVVILDEPTNFLDADSAWALATSLRTFKGACLCVSHDKLFLDRVCDEEWKVPGDGTVTVVPWEALK
;
A
#
# COMPACT_ATOMS: atom_id res chain seq x y z
N VAL A 1 -15.84 20.35 -20.19
CA VAL A 1 -14.78 19.32 -19.99
C VAL A 1 -15.38 18.19 -19.18
N SER A 2 -15.80 17.11 -19.85
CA SER A 2 -16.53 16.00 -19.21
C SER A 2 -15.66 15.36 -18.12
N GLY A 3 -16.12 15.38 -16.87
CA GLY A 3 -15.38 14.84 -15.73
C GLY A 3 -15.13 13.34 -15.91
N LYS A 4 -13.87 12.93 -15.83
CA LYS A 4 -13.48 11.51 -15.86
C LYS A 4 -14.32 10.73 -14.84
N ALA A 5 -14.94 9.63 -15.26
CA ALA A 5 -15.82 8.85 -14.41
C ALA A 5 -15.09 8.36 -13.15
N SER A 6 -15.62 8.67 -11.97
CA SER A 6 -15.09 8.21 -10.68
C SER A 6 -15.52 6.77 -10.41
N ILE A 7 -14.56 5.86 -10.53
CA ILE A 7 -14.74 4.43 -10.25
C ILE A 7 -14.37 4.17 -8.79
N ASN A 8 -15.19 3.38 -8.10
CA ASN A 8 -14.97 3.01 -6.70
C ASN A 8 -14.20 1.67 -6.59
N ALA A 9 -14.63 0.67 -7.37
CA ALA A 9 -14.08 -0.68 -7.30
C ALA A 9 -14.10 -1.40 -8.65
N ILE A 10 -13.17 -2.35 -8.80
CA ILE A 10 -13.19 -3.41 -9.82
C ILE A 10 -13.67 -4.67 -9.11
N VAL A 11 -14.74 -5.29 -9.60
CA VAL A 11 -15.37 -6.45 -8.95
C VAL A 11 -15.24 -7.74 -9.75
N GLY A 12 -14.89 -7.64 -11.02
CA GLY A 12 -14.81 -8.77 -11.93
C GLY A 12 -13.88 -8.51 -13.11
N ARG A 13 -13.40 -9.60 -13.71
CA ARG A 13 -12.58 -9.60 -14.92
C ARG A 13 -13.00 -10.78 -15.81
N ARG A 14 -13.11 -10.54 -17.12
CA ARG A 14 -13.38 -11.59 -18.10
C ARG A 14 -12.63 -11.33 -19.39
N LYS A 15 -12.47 -12.39 -20.19
CA LYS A 15 -11.96 -12.29 -21.56
C LYS A 15 -13.12 -12.50 -22.53
N ARG A 16 -13.43 -11.49 -23.36
CA ARG A 16 -14.49 -11.55 -24.38
C ARG A 16 -13.91 -11.11 -25.72
N ALA A 17 -14.10 -11.92 -26.76
CA ALA A 17 -13.61 -11.65 -28.12
C ALA A 17 -12.10 -11.27 -28.16
N GLY A 18 -11.28 -11.93 -27.35
CA GLY A 18 -9.83 -11.66 -27.27
C GLY A 18 -9.43 -10.44 -26.42
N GLN A 19 -10.38 -9.62 -25.96
CA GLN A 19 -10.13 -8.45 -25.12
C GLN A 19 -10.41 -8.74 -23.65
N VAL A 20 -9.66 -8.09 -22.77
CA VAL A 20 -9.91 -8.13 -21.32
C VAL A 20 -10.88 -7.02 -20.96
N GLU A 21 -11.99 -7.41 -20.34
CA GLU A 21 -13.02 -6.52 -19.82
C GLU A 21 -13.03 -6.59 -18.29
N TYR A 22 -13.26 -5.45 -17.65
CA TYR A 22 -13.36 -5.32 -16.19
C TYR A 22 -14.76 -4.85 -15.81
N GLU A 23 -15.28 -5.42 -14.74
CA GLU A 23 -16.56 -5.05 -14.15
C GLU A 23 -16.34 -3.93 -13.14
N LEU A 24 -16.92 -2.77 -13.42
CA LEU A 24 -16.74 -1.54 -12.67
C LEU A 24 -17.93 -1.26 -11.76
N LYS A 25 -17.66 -0.87 -10.52
CA LYS A 25 -18.65 -0.25 -9.62
C LYS A 25 -18.39 1.25 -9.51
N LYS A 26 -19.37 2.09 -9.90
CA LYS A 26 -19.26 3.56 -9.89
C LYS A 26 -19.91 4.13 -8.63
N ASN A 27 -19.45 5.29 -8.15
CA ASN A 27 -19.94 5.89 -6.90
C ASN A 27 -21.44 6.22 -6.87
N SER A 28 -22.06 6.40 -8.04
CA SER A 28 -23.45 6.86 -8.17
C SER A 28 -24.45 5.79 -8.59
N ARG A 29 -24.03 4.54 -8.79
CA ARG A 29 -24.89 3.46 -9.26
C ARG A 29 -24.60 2.17 -8.51
N GLU A 30 -25.65 1.48 -8.06
CA GLU A 30 -25.53 0.10 -7.57
C GLU A 30 -25.18 -0.88 -8.71
N GLU A 31 -25.54 -0.51 -9.94
CA GLU A 31 -25.26 -1.29 -11.13
C GLU A 31 -23.77 -1.30 -11.50
N THR A 32 -23.31 -2.48 -11.90
CA THR A 32 -21.97 -2.71 -12.44
C THR A 32 -21.98 -2.63 -13.97
N VAL A 33 -20.87 -2.20 -14.56
CA VAL A 33 -20.71 -2.10 -16.02
C VAL A 33 -19.41 -2.78 -16.43
N TRP A 34 -19.46 -3.56 -17.52
CA TRP A 34 -18.28 -4.19 -18.11
C TRP A 34 -17.66 -3.26 -19.15
N GLU A 35 -16.40 -2.89 -18.96
CA GLU A 35 -15.67 -2.02 -19.88
C GLU A 35 -14.31 -2.63 -20.25
N PRO A 36 -13.86 -2.51 -21.52
CA PRO A 36 -12.56 -3.01 -21.94
C PRO A 36 -11.42 -2.17 -21.34
N LEU A 37 -10.23 -2.78 -21.18
CA LEU A 37 -9.04 -2.09 -20.67
C LEU A 37 -8.70 -0.80 -21.45
N ALA A 38 -8.91 -0.81 -22.78
CA ALA A 38 -8.70 0.35 -23.63
C ALA A 38 -9.60 1.53 -23.25
N TYR A 39 -10.85 1.26 -22.89
CA TYR A 39 -11.78 2.30 -22.43
C TYR A 39 -11.30 2.91 -21.11
N LEU A 40 -10.87 2.09 -20.15
CA LEU A 40 -10.38 2.56 -18.85
C LEU A 40 -9.18 3.48 -19.00
N ARG A 41 -8.21 3.09 -19.85
CA ARG A 41 -7.02 3.91 -20.11
C ARG A 41 -7.35 5.28 -20.68
N ALA A 42 -8.37 5.37 -21.54
CA ALA A 42 -8.75 6.61 -22.20
C ALA A 42 -9.68 7.50 -21.36
N HIS A 43 -10.59 6.93 -20.55
CA HIS A 43 -11.72 7.66 -19.97
C HIS A 43 -11.71 7.76 -18.43
N THR A 44 -10.70 7.21 -17.77
CA THR A 44 -10.63 7.18 -16.30
C THR A 44 -9.38 7.88 -15.76
N ASN A 45 -9.28 7.98 -14.43
CA ASN A 45 -8.15 8.59 -13.75
C ASN A 45 -7.10 7.53 -13.36
N SER A 46 -5.93 8.00 -12.89
CA SER A 46 -4.85 7.13 -12.44
C SER A 46 -5.28 6.20 -11.28
N TYR A 47 -6.22 6.64 -10.44
CA TYR A 47 -6.78 5.83 -9.37
C TYR A 47 -7.51 4.58 -9.90
N ALA A 48 -8.37 4.73 -10.91
CA ALA A 48 -9.03 3.59 -11.55
C ALA A 48 -8.04 2.58 -12.13
N MET A 49 -6.95 3.05 -12.73
CA MET A 49 -5.88 2.18 -13.22
C MET A 49 -5.16 1.42 -12.09
N LYS A 50 -4.97 2.04 -10.92
CA LYS A 50 -4.45 1.34 -9.72
C LYS A 50 -5.38 0.23 -9.25
N LEU A 51 -6.70 0.43 -9.33
CA LEU A 51 -7.68 -0.60 -8.97
C LEU A 51 -7.60 -1.80 -9.93
N VAL A 52 -7.43 -1.55 -11.23
CA VAL A 52 -7.24 -2.61 -12.24
C VAL A 52 -5.99 -3.43 -11.95
N LEU A 53 -4.85 -2.77 -11.74
CA LEU A 53 -3.59 -3.44 -11.41
C LEU A 53 -3.72 -4.30 -10.16
N ARG A 54 -4.31 -3.75 -9.10
CA ARG A 54 -4.57 -4.47 -7.84
C ARG A 54 -5.46 -5.69 -8.05
N PHE A 55 -6.50 -5.58 -8.87
CA PHE A 55 -7.38 -6.71 -9.16
C PHE A 55 -6.65 -7.83 -9.90
N ASP A 56 -5.85 -7.49 -10.91
CA ASP A 56 -5.04 -8.45 -11.66
C ASP A 56 -3.99 -9.14 -10.77
N GLU A 57 -3.33 -8.40 -9.88
CA GLU A 57 -2.41 -8.96 -8.89
C GLU A 57 -3.11 -9.95 -7.97
N MET A 58 -4.30 -9.60 -7.47
CA MET A 58 -5.09 -10.49 -6.61
C MET A 58 -5.50 -11.77 -7.34
N GLN A 59 -5.88 -11.71 -8.61
CA GLN A 59 -6.19 -12.91 -9.40
C GLN A 59 -4.96 -13.80 -9.57
N ARG A 60 -3.80 -13.22 -9.93
CA ARG A 60 -2.56 -14.00 -10.08
C ARG A 60 -2.11 -14.63 -8.76
N ALA A 61 -2.27 -13.92 -7.65
CA ALA A 61 -1.95 -14.46 -6.33
C ALA A 61 -2.88 -15.63 -5.96
N ALA A 62 -4.18 -15.52 -6.26
CA ALA A 62 -5.13 -16.61 -6.06
C ALA A 62 -4.79 -17.83 -6.94
N GLU A 63 -4.41 -17.60 -8.20
CA GLU A 63 -4.01 -18.65 -9.16
C GLU A 63 -2.69 -19.34 -8.77
N SER A 64 -1.74 -18.62 -8.17
CA SER A 64 -0.45 -19.17 -7.75
C SER A 64 -0.51 -20.00 -6.46
N GLY A 65 -1.69 -20.11 -5.84
CA GLY A 65 -1.85 -20.78 -4.54
C GLY A 65 -1.27 -19.98 -3.37
N MET A 66 -0.78 -18.75 -3.60
CA MET A 66 -0.51 -17.82 -2.51
C MET A 66 -1.86 -17.42 -1.90
N ALA A 67 -2.13 -17.91 -0.70
CA ALA A 67 -3.39 -17.67 -0.01
C ALA A 67 -3.71 -16.16 0.04
N VAL A 68 -4.73 -15.74 -0.72
CA VAL A 68 -5.29 -14.40 -0.61
C VAL A 68 -5.93 -14.33 0.77
N ARG A 69 -5.29 -13.58 1.65
CA ARG A 69 -5.80 -13.35 3.00
C ARG A 69 -7.22 -12.76 2.92
N PRO A 70 -8.26 -13.47 3.39
CA PRO A 70 -9.62 -13.02 3.20
C PRO A 70 -9.89 -11.78 4.05
N ALA A 71 -10.46 -10.74 3.44
CA ALA A 71 -10.76 -9.47 4.10
C ALA A 71 -12.01 -9.55 5.00
N THR A 72 -12.07 -10.57 5.87
CA THR A 72 -13.12 -10.68 6.87
C THR A 72 -12.89 -9.67 7.99
N THR A 73 -13.96 -9.23 8.65
CA THR A 73 -13.87 -8.29 9.78
C THR A 73 -12.92 -8.79 10.86
N LEU A 74 -12.93 -10.08 11.17
CA LEU A 74 -12.05 -10.66 12.18
C LEU A 74 -10.58 -10.53 11.79
N GLU A 75 -10.23 -10.89 10.56
CA GLU A 75 -8.85 -10.83 10.09
C GLU A 75 -8.33 -9.40 9.98
N VAL A 76 -9.19 -8.47 9.51
CA VAL A 76 -8.86 -7.05 9.43
C VAL A 76 -8.58 -6.50 10.84
N LEU A 77 -9.43 -6.81 11.83
CA LEU A 77 -9.22 -6.37 13.21
C LEU A 77 -7.97 -6.99 13.84
N GLN A 78 -7.69 -8.26 13.58
CA GLN A 78 -6.45 -8.91 14.03
C GLN A 78 -5.22 -8.25 13.43
N HIS A 79 -5.26 -7.88 12.15
CA HIS A 79 -4.18 -7.15 11.48
C HIS A 79 -3.99 -5.76 12.06
N PHE A 80 -5.06 -5.00 12.20
CA PHE A 80 -5.05 -3.66 12.77
C PHE A 80 -4.49 -3.62 14.19
N LYS A 81 -4.71 -4.67 14.98
CA LYS A 81 -4.11 -4.79 16.31
C LYS A 81 -2.56 -4.78 16.28
N LEU A 82 -1.94 -5.33 15.24
CA LEU A 82 -0.47 -5.31 15.08
C LEU A 82 0.08 -3.89 14.88
N PHE A 83 -0.75 -2.98 14.38
CA PHE A 83 -0.43 -1.56 14.16
C PHE A 83 -0.98 -0.66 15.29
N GLY A 84 -1.40 -1.24 16.41
CA GLY A 84 -1.96 -0.48 17.54
C GLY A 84 -3.30 0.21 17.24
N ILE A 85 -4.04 -0.26 16.24
CA ILE A 85 -5.35 0.27 15.87
C ILE A 85 -6.43 -0.53 16.62
N SER A 86 -7.14 0.14 17.53
CA SER A 86 -8.24 -0.48 18.27
C SER A 86 -9.47 -0.69 17.40
N ARG A 87 -10.38 -1.58 17.83
CA ARG A 87 -11.67 -1.80 17.15
C ARG A 87 -12.50 -0.52 17.00
N ARG A 88 -12.41 0.38 17.99
CA ARG A 88 -13.08 1.69 17.92
C ARG A 88 -12.52 2.54 16.79
N LEU A 89 -11.19 2.64 16.68
CA LEU A 89 -10.53 3.38 15.61
C LEU A 89 -10.80 2.74 14.24
N ALA A 90 -10.82 1.42 14.15
CA ALA A 90 -11.14 0.69 12.92
C ALA A 90 -12.56 0.95 12.39
N ASN A 91 -13.50 1.34 13.27
CA ASN A 91 -14.88 1.69 12.91
C ASN A 91 -15.09 3.20 12.74
N THR A 92 -14.03 4.01 12.84
CA THR A 92 -14.09 5.45 12.67
C THR A 92 -13.79 5.80 11.22
N GLU A 93 -14.50 6.78 10.66
CA GLU A 93 -14.20 7.28 9.31
C GLU A 93 -12.78 7.87 9.25
N LEU A 94 -12.09 7.70 8.11
CA LEU A 94 -10.73 8.22 7.91
C LEU A 94 -10.61 9.72 8.18
N ALA A 95 -11.66 10.50 7.93
CA ALA A 95 -11.70 11.94 8.18
C ALA A 95 -11.65 12.29 9.69
N GLY A 96 -12.13 11.39 10.56
CA GLY A 96 -12.16 11.58 12.01
C GLY A 96 -10.90 11.10 12.74
N LEU A 97 -9.91 10.56 12.02
CA LEU A 97 -8.66 10.08 12.59
C LEU A 97 -7.61 11.20 12.65
N SER A 98 -6.74 11.16 13.67
CA SER A 98 -5.54 12.00 13.69
C SER A 98 -4.56 11.56 12.60
N ASP A 99 -3.61 12.42 12.22
CA ASP A 99 -2.68 12.08 11.14
C ASP A 99 -1.76 10.90 11.49
N GLY A 100 -1.37 10.76 12.76
CA GLY A 100 -0.67 9.56 13.23
C GLY A 100 -1.51 8.28 13.14
N GLN A 101 -2.82 8.37 13.42
CA GLN A 101 -3.73 7.23 13.26
C GLN A 101 -3.91 6.87 11.77
N LYS A 102 -4.03 7.87 10.89
CA LYS A 102 -4.07 7.65 9.44
C LYS A 102 -2.78 6.98 8.95
N CYS A 103 -1.61 7.44 9.43
CA CYS A 103 -0.32 6.83 9.11
C CYS A 103 -0.29 5.35 9.49
N ARG A 104 -0.74 4.99 10.71
CA ARG A 104 -0.84 3.58 11.14
C ARG A 104 -1.79 2.76 10.25
N VAL A 105 -2.93 3.33 9.83
CA VAL A 105 -3.88 2.65 8.92
C VAL A 105 -3.25 2.42 7.55
N VAL A 106 -2.50 3.40 7.02
CA VAL A 106 -1.77 3.29 5.75
C VAL A 106 -0.70 2.20 5.84
N LEU A 107 0.12 2.20 6.90
CA LEU A 107 1.10 1.15 7.15
C LEU A 107 0.42 -0.22 7.23
N ALA A 108 -0.69 -0.34 7.97
CA ALA A 108 -1.45 -1.58 8.04
C ALA A 108 -1.93 -2.04 6.65
N ALA A 109 -2.44 -1.13 5.82
CA ALA A 109 -2.86 -1.45 4.47
C ALA A 109 -1.68 -1.89 3.57
N CYS A 110 -0.51 -1.26 3.69
CA CYS A 110 0.71 -1.62 2.96
C CYS A 110 1.20 -3.02 3.29
N PHE A 111 1.11 -3.45 4.55
CA PHE A 111 1.55 -4.78 4.99
C PHE A 111 0.46 -5.87 4.87
N TRP A 112 -0.79 -5.51 4.59
CA TRP A 112 -1.88 -6.48 4.39
C TRP A 112 -1.55 -7.60 3.37
N PRO A 113 -1.02 -7.29 2.17
CA PRO A 113 -0.68 -8.31 1.17
C PRO A 113 0.58 -9.12 1.52
N LYS A 114 1.23 -8.87 2.67
CA LYS A 114 2.52 -9.48 3.07
C LYS A 114 3.59 -9.26 1.99
N PRO A 115 3.96 -8.00 1.71
CA PRO A 115 4.91 -7.69 0.65
C PRO A 115 6.30 -8.30 0.90
N HIS A 116 7.04 -8.58 -0.17
CA HIS A 116 8.45 -8.97 -0.11
C HIS A 116 9.39 -7.76 -0.09
N VAL A 117 8.91 -6.62 -0.58
CA VAL A 117 9.65 -5.36 -0.65
C VAL A 117 8.73 -4.25 -0.17
N VAL A 118 9.24 -3.39 0.72
CA VAL A 118 8.52 -2.20 1.19
C VAL A 118 9.39 -0.98 0.92
N ILE A 119 8.75 0.07 0.39
CA ILE A 119 9.38 1.37 0.19
C ILE A 119 8.67 2.36 1.11
N LEU A 120 9.42 3.01 1.99
CA LEU A 120 8.93 3.91 3.01
C LEU A 120 9.53 5.29 2.78
N ASP A 121 8.67 6.29 2.58
CA ASP A 121 9.07 7.69 2.43
C ASP A 121 8.63 8.46 3.68
N GLU A 122 9.61 8.90 4.46
CA GLU A 122 9.46 9.55 5.77
C GLU A 122 8.47 8.83 6.71
N PRO A 123 8.69 7.54 7.01
CA PRO A 123 7.70 6.72 7.71
C PRO A 123 7.50 7.08 9.19
N THR A 124 8.43 7.82 9.78
CA THR A 124 8.33 8.30 11.17
C THR A 124 7.50 9.58 11.27
N ASN A 125 7.18 10.22 10.15
CA ASN A 125 6.37 11.43 10.16
C ASN A 125 4.98 11.13 10.75
N PHE A 126 4.53 12.00 11.65
CA PHE A 126 3.27 11.87 12.41
C PHE A 126 3.19 10.65 13.36
N LEU A 127 4.24 9.84 13.50
CA LEU A 127 4.30 8.81 14.52
C LEU A 127 4.80 9.39 15.84
N ASP A 128 4.21 8.95 16.95
CA ASP A 128 4.80 9.16 18.27
C ASP A 128 6.07 8.29 18.43
N ALA A 129 6.90 8.62 19.43
CA ALA A 129 8.18 7.97 19.65
C ALA A 129 8.05 6.45 19.81
N ASP A 130 7.02 5.98 20.53
CA ASP A 130 6.77 4.56 20.77
C ASP A 130 6.40 3.83 19.48
N SER A 131 5.57 4.45 18.63
CA SER A 131 5.17 3.90 17.33
C SER A 131 6.32 3.84 16.35
N ALA A 132 7.16 4.87 16.31
CA ALA A 132 8.38 4.88 15.50
C ALA A 132 9.33 3.77 15.93
N TRP A 133 9.49 3.57 17.25
CA TRP A 133 10.28 2.46 17.81
C TRP A 133 9.73 1.08 17.46
N ALA A 134 8.41 0.91 17.56
CA ALA A 134 7.75 -0.33 17.19
C ALA A 134 7.93 -0.64 15.69
N LEU A 135 7.82 0.38 14.84
CA LEU A 135 8.07 0.25 13.41
C LEU A 135 9.52 -0.16 13.14
N ALA A 136 10.51 0.54 13.72
CA ALA A 136 11.92 0.21 13.55
C ALA A 136 12.24 -1.24 13.98
N THR A 137 11.70 -1.67 15.12
CA THR A 137 11.88 -3.03 15.62
C THR A 137 11.23 -4.08 14.70
N SER A 138 10.06 -3.76 14.16
CA SER A 138 9.34 -4.64 13.22
C SER A 138 10.09 -4.75 11.89
N LEU A 139 10.62 -3.64 11.37
CA LEU A 139 11.40 -3.62 10.13
C LEU A 139 12.71 -4.41 10.27
N ARG A 140 13.38 -4.37 11.43
CA ARG A 140 14.59 -5.18 11.65
C ARG A 140 14.33 -6.69 11.65
N THR A 141 13.12 -7.12 12.00
CA THR A 141 12.72 -8.54 11.96
C THR A 141 11.98 -8.91 10.69
N PHE A 142 11.76 -7.95 9.79
CA PHE A 142 11.14 -8.18 8.50
C PHE A 142 12.10 -8.96 7.59
N LYS A 143 11.60 -10.05 7.01
CA LYS A 143 12.41 -10.95 6.16
C LYS A 143 12.49 -10.50 4.69
N GLY A 144 11.76 -9.44 4.33
CA GLY A 144 11.80 -8.85 3.01
C GLY A 144 12.81 -7.70 2.93
N ALA A 145 12.90 -7.07 1.77
CA ALA A 145 13.72 -5.87 1.60
C ALA A 145 12.95 -4.61 2.02
N CYS A 146 13.61 -3.69 2.71
CA CYS A 146 13.05 -2.40 3.07
C CYS A 146 13.94 -1.29 2.51
N LEU A 147 13.37 -0.44 1.66
CA LEU A 147 13.99 0.81 1.24
C LEU A 147 13.31 1.94 2.02
N CYS A 148 14.09 2.72 2.76
CA CYS A 148 13.57 3.83 3.54
C CYS A 148 14.26 5.14 3.15
N VAL A 149 13.47 6.20 2.99
CA VAL A 149 13.94 7.58 2.89
C VAL A 149 13.54 8.28 4.18
N SER A 150 14.50 8.75 4.96
CA SER A 150 14.21 9.55 6.15
C SER A 150 15.35 10.48 6.52
N HIS A 151 15.02 11.58 7.20
CA HIS A 151 15.98 12.45 7.88
C HIS A 151 16.20 12.08 9.36
N ASP A 152 15.44 11.13 9.92
CA ASP A 152 15.57 10.69 11.32
C ASP A 152 16.71 9.69 11.50
N LYS A 153 17.87 10.17 11.95
CA LYS A 153 19.05 9.35 12.20
C LYS A 153 18.82 8.28 13.28
N LEU A 154 18.03 8.55 14.31
CA LEU A 154 17.78 7.58 15.39
C LEU A 154 16.94 6.40 14.90
N PHE A 155 16.06 6.65 13.94
CA PHE A 155 15.32 5.59 13.25
C PHE A 155 16.23 4.81 12.31
N LEU A 156 16.99 5.50 11.45
CA LEU A 156 17.89 4.87 10.48
C LEU A 156 18.96 4.01 11.16
N ASP A 157 19.55 4.46 12.27
CA ASP A 157 20.56 3.72 13.03
C ASP A 157 20.11 2.33 13.51
N ARG A 158 18.80 2.10 13.59
CA ARG A 158 18.20 0.85 14.07
C ARG A 158 17.76 -0.09 12.95
N VAL A 159 17.61 0.42 11.73
CA VAL A 159 16.95 -0.26 10.61
C VAL A 159 17.86 -0.41 9.40
N CYS A 160 18.79 0.52 9.20
CA CYS A 160 19.56 0.65 7.97
C CYS A 160 20.85 -0.17 8.02
N ASP A 161 21.06 -1.02 7.01
CA ASP A 161 22.30 -1.77 6.83
C ASP A 161 23.27 -1.05 5.87
N GLU A 162 22.74 -0.26 4.92
CA GLU A 162 23.49 0.49 3.91
C GLU A 162 22.78 1.79 3.51
N GLU A 163 23.54 2.85 3.23
CA GLU A 163 23.04 4.12 2.72
C GLU A 163 23.30 4.23 1.21
N TRP A 164 22.26 4.63 0.47
CA TRP A 164 22.33 4.90 -0.96
C TRP A 164 22.38 6.41 -1.18
N LYS A 165 23.52 6.93 -1.61
CA LYS A 165 23.73 8.35 -1.88
C LYS A 165 23.42 8.68 -3.32
N VAL A 166 22.59 9.71 -3.50
CA VAL A 166 22.17 10.22 -4.81
C VAL A 166 22.56 11.70 -4.91
N PRO A 167 23.78 12.03 -5.36
CA PRO A 167 24.29 13.41 -5.34
C PRO A 167 23.70 14.33 -6.43
N GLY A 168 22.89 13.79 -7.34
CA GLY A 168 22.21 14.56 -8.39
C GLY A 168 22.96 14.65 -9.73
N ASP A 169 24.08 13.92 -9.86
CA ASP A 169 24.85 13.78 -11.10
C ASP A 169 24.43 12.57 -11.96
N GLY A 170 23.32 11.92 -11.60
CA GLY A 170 22.84 10.71 -12.26
C GLY A 170 23.49 9.42 -11.76
N THR A 171 24.37 9.50 -10.75
CA THR A 171 24.98 8.32 -10.12
C THR A 171 24.30 7.94 -8.81
N VAL A 172 24.46 6.69 -8.39
CA VAL A 172 24.09 6.20 -7.07
C VAL A 172 25.31 5.48 -6.49
N THR A 173 25.71 5.85 -5.28
CA THR A 173 26.80 5.18 -4.55
C THR A 173 26.24 4.55 -3.30
N VAL A 174 26.63 3.29 -3.03
CA VAL A 174 26.20 2.54 -1.85
C VAL A 174 27.35 2.49 -0.86
N VAL A 175 27.06 2.85 0.39
CA VAL A 175 28.01 2.80 1.49
C VAL A 175 27.42 1.99 2.65
N PRO A 176 28.17 1.04 3.24
CA PRO A 176 27.73 0.33 4.43
C PRO A 176 27.41 1.30 5.56
N TRP A 177 26.29 1.10 6.26
CA TRP A 177 25.84 2.02 7.32
C TRP A 177 26.83 2.08 8.48
N GLU A 178 27.48 0.97 8.81
CA GLU A 178 28.49 0.90 9.86
C GLU A 178 29.70 1.81 9.63
N ALA A 179 30.04 2.09 8.36
CA ALA A 179 31.16 2.97 8.01
C ALA A 179 30.84 4.47 8.18
N LEU A 180 29.58 4.81 8.51
CA LEU A 180 29.10 6.18 8.71
C LEU A 180 28.94 6.56 10.19
N LYS A 181 29.17 5.61 11.10
CA LYS A 181 29.21 5.81 12.56
C LYS A 181 30.58 6.32 13.00
#